data_AF-A0A2M9KJZ3-F1
#
_entry.id   AF-A0A2M9KJZ3-F1
#
_cell.length_a   1.000
_cell.length_b   1.000
_cell.length_c   1.000
_cell.angle_alpha   90.00
_cell.angle_beta   90.00
_cell.angle_gamma   90.00
#
_symmetry.space_group_name_H-M   'P 1'
#
loop_
_entity.id
_entity.type
_entity.pdbx_description
1 polymer ?
#
loop_
_entity_poly.entity_id
_entity_poly.type
_entity_poly.pdbx_seq_one_letter_code
_entity_poly.pdbx_strand_id
1 'polypeptide(L)'
;MTRKDSVRLAAESARDTVKHAAEAVAPYAETAKGAAVHYAQEANERLAPMVSHAALEASRHARSTYDTHLHPRMQAARSYVPPNVDRAATKAVHETRRAARQAAEYTQPRLESAIAAAQPVAEEAASRSVATVAALRGQVTADEVRRLVRRHERRAHLARLAKGVAVVGLVAGGVYLAWRWWDQQSNPDWLVEPPAATELSAQDSEPANFDDELADKEREARTSSDDS
;
A
#
# COMPACT_ATOMS: atom_id res chain seq x y z
N MET A 1 38.27 -39.00 18.17
CA MET A 1 37.01 -38.58 17.50
C MET A 1 36.48 -37.34 18.21
N THR A 2 36.29 -36.24 17.50
CA THR A 2 35.77 -35.01 18.12
C THR A 2 34.25 -34.96 18.00
N ARG A 3 33.59 -34.20 18.89
CA ARG A 3 32.13 -34.00 18.91
C ARG A 3 31.58 -33.41 17.59
N LYS A 4 32.43 -32.72 16.80
CA LYS A 4 32.07 -32.18 15.48
C LYS A 4 31.98 -33.29 14.42
N ASP A 5 32.85 -34.28 14.50
CA ASP A 5 32.88 -35.39 13.53
C ASP A 5 31.64 -36.28 13.67
N SER A 6 31.15 -36.49 14.91
CA SER A 6 29.92 -37.25 15.16
C SER A 6 28.67 -36.54 14.65
N VAL A 7 28.60 -35.20 14.75
CA VAL A 7 27.48 -34.43 14.21
C VAL A 7 27.48 -34.45 12.69
N ARG A 8 28.66 -34.38 12.06
CA ARG A 8 28.78 -34.44 10.60
C ARG A 8 28.40 -35.82 10.06
N LEU A 9 28.83 -36.89 10.71
CA LEU A 9 28.45 -38.27 10.38
C LEU A 9 26.94 -38.51 10.58
N ALA A 10 26.35 -37.99 11.66
CA ALA A 10 24.90 -38.09 11.88
C ALA A 10 24.11 -37.31 10.82
N ALA A 11 24.59 -36.13 10.41
CA ALA A 11 23.97 -35.35 9.34
C ALA A 11 24.09 -36.04 7.98
N GLU A 12 25.22 -36.69 7.71
CA GLU A 12 25.48 -37.42 6.46
C GLU A 12 24.62 -38.69 6.37
N SER A 13 24.51 -39.44 7.47
CA SER A 13 23.59 -40.58 7.62
C SER A 13 22.12 -40.17 7.49
N ALA A 14 21.71 -39.05 8.10
CA ALA A 14 20.36 -38.52 7.93
C ALA A 14 20.09 -38.11 6.46
N ARG A 15 21.11 -37.61 5.76
CA ARG A 15 20.99 -37.24 4.35
C ARG A 15 20.80 -38.46 3.45
N ASP A 16 21.52 -39.54 3.72
CA ASP A 16 21.40 -40.78 2.94
C ASP A 16 20.09 -41.52 3.20
N THR A 17 19.58 -41.52 4.44
CA THR A 17 18.24 -42.07 4.75
C THR A 17 17.12 -41.30 4.07
N VAL A 18 17.22 -39.96 3.99
CA VAL A 18 16.26 -39.13 3.23
C VAL A 18 16.33 -39.40 1.74
N LYS A 19 17.52 -39.54 1.16
CA LYS A 19 17.67 -39.90 -0.27
C LYS A 19 17.04 -41.26 -0.56
N HIS A 20 17.29 -42.25 0.28
CA HIS A 20 16.77 -43.61 0.06
C HIS A 20 15.25 -43.69 0.25
N ALA A 21 14.70 -42.94 1.20
CA ALA A 21 13.26 -42.77 1.33
C ALA A 21 12.65 -42.03 0.12
N ALA A 22 13.35 -41.03 -0.43
CA ALA A 22 12.91 -40.32 -1.64
C ALA A 22 12.94 -41.23 -2.87
N GLU A 23 13.98 -42.07 -3.03
CA GLU A 23 14.08 -43.07 -4.11
C GLU A 23 12.96 -44.12 -4.01
N ALA A 24 12.60 -44.54 -2.79
CA ALA A 24 11.50 -45.48 -2.57
C ALA A 24 10.12 -44.87 -2.87
N VAL A 25 9.95 -43.56 -2.71
CA VAL A 25 8.69 -42.83 -2.95
C VAL A 25 8.62 -42.27 -4.38
N ALA A 26 9.74 -42.11 -5.08
CA ALA A 26 9.82 -41.60 -6.45
C ALA A 26 8.80 -42.21 -7.43
N PRO A 27 8.60 -43.54 -7.50
CA PRO A 27 7.62 -44.12 -8.43
C PRO A 27 6.15 -43.77 -8.08
N TYR A 28 5.85 -43.54 -6.79
CA TYR A 28 4.52 -43.11 -6.35
C TYR A 28 4.30 -41.59 -6.49
N ALA A 29 5.38 -40.81 -6.39
CA ALA A 29 5.34 -39.37 -6.66
C ALA A 29 5.03 -39.07 -8.14
N GLU A 30 5.61 -39.84 -9.07
CA GLU A 30 5.36 -39.69 -10.51
C GLU A 30 3.91 -40.01 -10.88
N THR A 31 3.33 -41.08 -10.32
CA THR A 31 1.91 -41.42 -10.57
C THR A 31 0.95 -40.39 -9.97
N ALA A 32 1.25 -39.87 -8.77
CA ALA A 32 0.48 -38.79 -8.16
C ALA A 32 0.57 -37.48 -8.96
N LYS A 33 1.75 -37.16 -9.52
CA LYS A 33 1.95 -36.00 -10.41
C LYS A 33 1.10 -36.13 -11.67
N GLY A 34 1.10 -37.30 -12.31
CA GLY A 34 0.27 -37.58 -13.48
C GLY A 34 -1.22 -37.38 -13.22
N ALA A 35 -1.72 -37.87 -12.08
CA ALA A 35 -3.12 -37.66 -11.68
C ALA A 35 -3.44 -36.18 -11.42
N ALA A 36 -2.53 -35.45 -10.76
CA ALA A 36 -2.72 -34.02 -10.48
C ALA A 36 -2.78 -33.18 -11.77
N VAL A 37 -1.91 -33.45 -12.74
CA VAL A 37 -1.93 -32.78 -14.06
C VAL A 37 -3.24 -33.07 -14.78
N HIS A 38 -3.70 -34.32 -14.77
CA HIS A 38 -4.97 -34.72 -15.39
C HIS A 38 -6.16 -33.96 -14.77
N TYR A 39 -6.26 -33.90 -13.44
CA TYR A 39 -7.34 -33.16 -12.78
C TYR A 39 -7.24 -31.65 -12.97
N ALA A 40 -6.04 -31.09 -13.07
CA ALA A 40 -5.85 -29.67 -13.37
C ALA A 40 -6.30 -29.32 -14.79
N GLN A 41 -6.01 -30.18 -15.78
CA GLN A 41 -6.51 -30.03 -17.14
C GLN A 41 -8.04 -30.13 -17.19
N GLU A 42 -8.63 -31.14 -16.56
CA GLU A 42 -10.09 -31.31 -16.52
C GLU A 42 -10.79 -30.12 -15.83
N ALA A 43 -10.19 -29.57 -14.75
CA ALA A 43 -10.69 -28.37 -14.10
C ALA A 43 -10.60 -27.14 -15.01
N ASN A 44 -9.48 -26.96 -15.71
CA ASN A 44 -9.30 -25.86 -16.66
C ASN A 44 -10.28 -25.96 -17.84
N GLU A 45 -10.52 -27.15 -18.37
CA GLU A 45 -11.49 -27.36 -19.45
C GLU A 45 -12.92 -26.95 -19.05
N ARG A 46 -13.30 -27.19 -17.79
CA ARG A 46 -14.61 -26.75 -17.26
C ARG A 46 -14.65 -25.26 -16.93
N LEU A 47 -13.56 -24.70 -16.40
CA LEU A 47 -13.53 -23.32 -15.93
C LEU A 47 -13.23 -22.29 -17.03
N ALA A 48 -12.43 -22.64 -18.03
CA ALA A 48 -12.09 -21.77 -19.16
C ALA A 48 -13.31 -21.15 -19.86
N PRO A 49 -14.36 -21.90 -20.23
CA PRO A 49 -15.55 -21.31 -20.84
C PRO A 49 -16.31 -20.41 -19.86
N MET A 50 -16.39 -20.75 -18.58
CA MET A 50 -17.08 -19.93 -17.58
C MET A 50 -16.37 -18.58 -17.36
N VAL A 51 -15.04 -18.60 -17.25
CA VAL A 51 -14.25 -17.38 -17.06
C VAL A 51 -14.29 -16.50 -18.31
N SER A 52 -14.17 -17.09 -19.50
CA SER A 52 -14.28 -16.33 -20.75
C SER A 52 -15.67 -15.71 -20.93
N HIS A 53 -16.73 -16.43 -20.56
CA HIS A 53 -18.10 -15.91 -20.55
C HIS A 53 -18.28 -14.76 -19.55
N ALA A 54 -17.86 -14.95 -18.30
CA ALA A 54 -17.92 -13.90 -17.28
C ALA A 54 -17.11 -12.64 -17.67
N ALA A 55 -15.94 -12.82 -18.29
CA ALA A 55 -15.12 -11.73 -18.80
C ALA A 55 -15.83 -10.97 -19.94
N LEU A 56 -16.51 -11.71 -20.83
CA LEU A 56 -17.30 -11.13 -21.92
C LEU A 56 -18.50 -10.35 -21.39
N GLU A 57 -19.22 -10.91 -20.41
CA GLU A 57 -20.33 -10.24 -19.74
C GLU A 57 -19.89 -8.97 -19.01
N ALA A 58 -18.81 -9.04 -18.24
CA ALA A 58 -18.23 -7.88 -17.57
C ALA A 58 -17.84 -6.78 -18.57
N SER A 59 -17.26 -7.17 -19.71
CA SER A 59 -16.91 -6.24 -20.80
C SER A 59 -18.14 -5.59 -21.42
N ARG A 60 -19.20 -6.37 -21.68
CA ARG A 60 -20.48 -5.86 -22.18
C ARG A 60 -21.12 -4.91 -21.18
N HIS A 61 -21.13 -5.27 -19.91
CA HIS A 61 -21.68 -4.43 -18.85
C HIS A 61 -20.91 -3.11 -18.76
N ALA A 62 -19.58 -3.16 -18.72
CA ALA A 62 -18.74 -1.95 -18.70
C ALA A 62 -19.01 -1.02 -19.89
N ARG A 63 -19.17 -1.59 -21.11
CA ARG A 63 -19.55 -0.82 -22.30
C ARG A 63 -20.93 -0.20 -22.16
N SER A 64 -21.94 -0.98 -21.77
CA SER A 64 -23.31 -0.45 -21.59
C SER A 64 -23.38 0.66 -20.55
N THR A 65 -22.63 0.54 -19.45
CA THR A 65 -22.55 1.54 -18.39
C THR A 65 -21.85 2.80 -18.89
N TYR A 66 -20.77 2.65 -19.66
CA TYR A 66 -20.07 3.76 -20.30
C TYR A 66 -20.98 4.50 -21.28
N ASP A 67 -21.63 3.77 -22.20
CA ASP A 67 -22.49 4.35 -23.23
C ASP A 67 -23.68 5.09 -22.62
N THR A 68 -24.26 4.55 -21.55
CA THR A 68 -25.44 5.14 -20.89
C THR A 68 -25.09 6.37 -20.05
N HIS A 69 -24.00 6.31 -19.25
CA HIS A 69 -23.74 7.32 -18.22
C HIS A 69 -22.57 8.24 -18.54
N LEU A 70 -21.51 7.73 -19.16
CA LEU A 70 -20.26 8.47 -19.35
C LEU A 70 -20.22 9.15 -20.72
N HIS A 71 -20.67 8.47 -21.76
CA HIS A 71 -20.68 8.98 -23.12
C HIS A 71 -21.44 10.32 -23.26
N PRO A 72 -22.70 10.47 -22.81
CA PRO A 72 -23.42 11.75 -22.96
C PRO A 72 -22.76 12.89 -22.17
N ARG A 73 -22.18 12.60 -21.00
CA ARG A 73 -21.47 13.60 -20.19
C ARG A 73 -20.16 14.05 -20.85
N MET A 74 -19.42 13.11 -21.46
CA MET A 74 -18.23 13.43 -22.24
C MET A 74 -18.56 14.25 -23.49
N GLN A 75 -19.65 13.92 -24.19
CA GLN A 75 -20.10 14.68 -25.36
C GLN A 75 -20.48 16.11 -24.99
N ALA A 76 -21.24 16.28 -23.91
CA ALA A 76 -21.57 17.61 -23.38
C ALA A 76 -20.34 18.39 -22.92
N ALA A 77 -19.34 17.75 -22.31
CA ALA A 77 -18.09 18.42 -21.97
C ALA A 77 -17.33 18.86 -23.25
N ARG A 78 -17.30 18.01 -24.28
CA ARG A 78 -16.58 18.27 -25.54
C ARG A 78 -17.12 19.44 -26.33
N SER A 79 -18.42 19.76 -26.23
CA SER A 79 -18.99 20.96 -26.87
C SER A 79 -18.46 22.28 -26.29
N TYR A 80 -17.95 22.28 -25.06
CA TYR A 80 -17.36 23.46 -24.42
C TYR A 80 -15.84 23.55 -24.56
N VAL A 81 -15.19 22.52 -25.10
CA VAL A 81 -13.71 22.47 -25.22
C VAL A 81 -13.27 23.08 -26.55
N PRO A 82 -12.26 23.98 -26.56
CA PRO A 82 -11.69 24.51 -27.79
C PRO A 82 -11.15 23.38 -28.70
N PRO A 83 -11.34 23.44 -30.03
CA PRO A 83 -11.01 22.34 -30.94
C PRO A 83 -9.51 22.00 -30.98
N ASN A 84 -8.65 22.96 -30.66
CA ASN A 84 -7.20 22.72 -30.58
C ASN A 84 -6.83 21.84 -29.38
N VAL A 85 -7.48 22.03 -28.24
CA VAL A 85 -7.28 21.23 -27.03
C VAL A 85 -7.81 19.82 -27.26
N ASP A 86 -8.97 19.67 -27.91
CA ASP A 86 -9.55 18.37 -28.23
C ASP A 86 -8.67 17.54 -29.18
N ARG A 87 -8.09 18.17 -30.20
CA ARG A 87 -7.14 17.52 -31.11
C ARG A 87 -5.85 17.10 -30.39
N ALA A 88 -5.31 17.96 -29.52
CA ALA A 88 -4.13 17.64 -28.73
C ALA A 88 -4.41 16.46 -27.77
N ALA A 89 -5.55 16.47 -27.09
CA ALA A 89 -5.99 15.37 -26.23
C ALA A 89 -6.16 14.06 -27.01
N THR A 90 -6.79 14.12 -28.19
CA THR A 90 -6.98 12.92 -29.04
C THR A 90 -5.63 12.36 -29.51
N LYS A 91 -4.67 13.22 -29.88
CA LYS A 91 -3.30 12.79 -30.24
C LYS A 91 -2.57 12.16 -29.05
N ALA A 92 -2.63 12.78 -27.88
CA ALA A 92 -2.02 12.25 -26.65
C ALA A 92 -2.59 10.88 -26.27
N VAL A 93 -3.91 10.68 -26.38
CA VAL A 93 -4.55 9.36 -26.17
C VAL A 93 -4.03 8.33 -27.20
N HIS A 94 -3.82 8.75 -28.44
CA HIS A 94 -3.34 7.85 -29.48
C HIS A 94 -1.87 7.44 -29.27
N GLU A 95 -1.02 8.38 -28.86
CA GLU A 95 0.39 8.14 -28.54
C GLU A 95 0.55 7.28 -27.28
N THR A 96 -0.21 7.57 -26.22
CA THR A 96 -0.20 6.76 -24.99
C THR A 96 -0.66 5.33 -25.26
N ARG A 97 -1.69 5.12 -26.11
CA ARG A 97 -2.09 3.76 -26.54
C ARG A 97 -1.00 3.04 -27.32
N ARG A 98 -0.28 3.75 -28.19
CA ARG A 98 0.85 3.18 -28.94
C ARG A 98 1.99 2.80 -28.01
N ALA A 99 2.35 3.68 -27.08
CA ALA A 99 3.38 3.41 -26.07
C ALA A 99 2.99 2.25 -25.14
N ALA A 100 1.72 2.16 -24.72
CA ALA A 100 1.23 1.05 -23.92
C ALA A 100 1.30 -0.29 -24.66
N ARG A 101 0.98 -0.32 -25.96
CA ARG A 101 1.15 -1.53 -26.79
C ARG A 101 2.61 -1.93 -26.91
N GLN A 102 3.50 -0.97 -27.17
CA GLN A 102 4.93 -1.22 -27.26
C GLN A 102 5.50 -1.71 -25.92
N ALA A 103 5.04 -1.15 -24.80
CA ALA A 103 5.40 -1.63 -23.47
C ALA A 103 4.88 -3.04 -23.19
N ALA A 104 3.65 -3.37 -23.64
CA ALA A 104 3.11 -4.72 -23.53
C ALA A 104 3.93 -5.72 -24.36
N GLU A 105 4.26 -5.38 -25.62
CA GLU A 105 5.12 -6.19 -26.49
C GLU A 105 6.52 -6.39 -25.88
N TYR A 106 7.10 -5.35 -25.29
CA TYR A 106 8.40 -5.44 -24.61
C TYR A 106 8.36 -6.25 -23.31
N THR A 107 7.25 -6.20 -22.58
CA THR A 107 7.10 -6.93 -21.31
C THR A 107 6.67 -8.37 -21.50
N GLN A 108 6.07 -8.73 -22.63
CA GLN A 108 5.65 -10.09 -22.96
C GLN A 108 6.76 -11.14 -22.74
N PRO A 109 7.96 -11.04 -23.33
CA PRO A 109 9.00 -12.05 -23.12
C PRO A 109 9.50 -12.11 -21.66
N ARG A 110 9.48 -10.97 -20.94
CA ARG A 110 9.85 -10.94 -19.51
C ARG A 110 8.82 -11.66 -18.66
N LEU A 111 7.54 -11.49 -18.98
CA LEU A 111 6.46 -12.20 -18.33
C LEU A 111 6.55 -13.70 -18.60
N GLU A 112 6.77 -14.11 -19.84
CA GLU A 112 6.98 -15.52 -20.21
C GLU A 112 8.18 -16.12 -19.45
N SER A 113 9.30 -15.41 -19.37
CA SER A 113 10.47 -15.85 -18.60
C SER A 113 10.21 -15.95 -17.10
N ALA A 114 9.43 -15.01 -16.53
CA ALA A 114 9.07 -15.02 -15.13
C ALA A 114 8.10 -16.17 -14.81
N ILE A 115 7.15 -16.44 -15.71
CA ILE A 115 6.24 -17.59 -15.61
C ILE A 115 7.04 -18.89 -15.68
N ALA A 116 7.98 -19.00 -16.63
CA ALA A 116 8.85 -20.16 -16.77
C ALA A 116 9.72 -20.39 -15.52
N ALA A 117 10.29 -19.33 -14.94
CA ALA A 117 11.04 -19.40 -13.69
C ALA A 117 10.16 -19.76 -12.47
N ALA A 118 8.88 -19.42 -12.51
CA ALA A 118 7.91 -19.74 -11.45
C ALA A 118 7.33 -21.17 -11.55
N GLN A 119 7.42 -21.83 -12.71
CA GLN A 119 6.95 -23.22 -12.91
C GLN A 119 7.44 -24.19 -11.82
N PRO A 120 8.75 -24.29 -11.50
CA PRO A 120 9.21 -25.25 -10.49
C PRO A 120 8.67 -24.95 -9.07
N VAL A 121 8.50 -23.67 -8.72
CA VAL A 121 7.92 -23.27 -7.43
C VAL A 121 6.44 -23.61 -7.38
N ALA A 122 5.73 -23.45 -8.50
CA ALA A 122 4.35 -23.86 -8.64
C ALA A 122 4.20 -25.40 -8.56
N GLU A 123 5.12 -26.17 -9.13
CA GLU A 123 5.15 -27.63 -9.02
C GLU A 123 5.42 -28.10 -7.58
N GLU A 124 6.34 -27.45 -6.85
CA GLU A 124 6.56 -27.74 -5.43
C GLU A 124 5.37 -27.34 -4.54
N ALA A 125 4.70 -26.23 -4.84
CA ALA A 125 3.49 -25.83 -4.15
C ALA A 125 2.33 -26.78 -4.47
N ALA A 126 2.23 -27.25 -5.71
CA ALA A 126 1.26 -28.25 -6.13
C ALA A 126 1.50 -29.58 -5.40
N SER A 127 2.73 -30.08 -5.32
CA SER A 127 3.03 -31.33 -4.61
C SER A 127 2.77 -31.23 -3.11
N ARG A 128 3.15 -30.12 -2.46
CA ARG A 128 2.83 -29.86 -1.04
C ARG A 128 1.32 -29.70 -0.81
N SER A 129 0.60 -29.06 -1.74
CA SER A 129 -0.84 -28.86 -1.62
C SER A 129 -1.63 -30.15 -1.86
N VAL A 130 -1.20 -31.05 -2.74
CA VAL A 130 -1.84 -32.37 -2.91
C VAL A 130 -1.81 -33.18 -1.62
N ALA A 131 -0.71 -33.15 -0.86
CA ALA A 131 -0.64 -33.78 0.46
C ALA A 131 -1.64 -33.15 1.45
N THR A 132 -1.77 -31.82 1.45
CA THR A 132 -2.78 -31.15 2.28
C THR A 132 -4.21 -31.41 1.83
N VAL A 133 -4.46 -31.54 0.53
CA VAL A 133 -5.79 -31.83 -0.02
C VAL A 133 -6.19 -33.27 0.28
N ALA A 134 -5.26 -34.22 0.23
CA ALA A 134 -5.50 -35.59 0.70
C ALA A 134 -5.82 -35.64 2.20
N ALA A 135 -5.14 -34.84 3.02
CA ALA A 135 -5.45 -34.69 4.45
C ALA A 135 -6.81 -34.01 4.68
N LEU A 136 -7.15 -32.96 3.92
CA LEU A 136 -8.46 -32.28 3.97
C LEU A 136 -9.59 -33.23 3.57
N ARG A 137 -9.38 -34.06 2.54
CA ARG A 137 -10.36 -35.03 2.05
C ARG A 137 -10.58 -36.21 3.01
N GLY A 138 -9.63 -36.44 3.92
CA GLY A 138 -9.74 -37.44 4.98
C GLY A 138 -10.32 -36.92 6.30
N GLN A 139 -10.16 -35.64 6.66
CA GLN A 139 -10.48 -35.16 8.03
C GLN A 139 -11.00 -33.73 8.19
N VAL A 140 -11.32 -32.96 7.15
CA VAL A 140 -11.80 -31.57 7.35
C VAL A 140 -13.16 -31.34 6.72
N THR A 141 -14.18 -31.25 7.58
CA THR A 141 -15.55 -30.87 7.22
C THR A 141 -15.61 -29.43 6.68
N ALA A 142 -16.45 -29.19 5.68
CA ALA A 142 -16.61 -27.88 5.02
C ALA A 142 -16.88 -26.71 5.99
N ASP A 143 -17.49 -26.99 7.14
CA ASP A 143 -17.77 -26.00 8.19
C ASP A 143 -16.52 -25.49 8.91
N GLU A 144 -15.46 -26.29 9.04
CA GLU A 144 -14.19 -25.86 9.63
C GLU A 144 -13.44 -24.92 8.71
N VAL A 145 -13.43 -25.21 7.41
CA VAL A 145 -12.89 -24.32 6.37
C VAL A 145 -13.64 -22.98 6.40
N ARG A 146 -14.98 -23.01 6.50
CA ARG A 146 -15.82 -21.82 6.57
C ARG A 146 -15.55 -20.98 7.82
N ARG A 147 -15.33 -21.62 8.97
CA ARG A 147 -14.91 -20.93 10.22
C ARG A 147 -13.52 -20.32 10.10
N LEU A 148 -12.57 -21.00 9.45
CA LEU A 148 -11.20 -20.52 9.28
C LEU A 148 -11.12 -19.32 8.33
N VAL A 149 -11.88 -19.35 7.23
CA VAL A 149 -12.01 -18.24 6.28
C VAL A 149 -12.64 -17.02 6.95
N ARG A 150 -13.75 -17.20 7.69
CA ARG A 150 -14.36 -16.11 8.47
C ARG A 150 -13.40 -15.48 9.48
N ARG A 151 -12.51 -16.27 10.10
CA ARG A 151 -11.51 -15.78 11.05
C ARG A 151 -10.40 -15.00 10.33
N HIS A 152 -10.02 -15.40 9.12
CA HIS A 152 -9.04 -14.68 8.30
C HIS A 152 -9.60 -13.39 7.67
N GLU A 153 -10.85 -13.38 7.20
CA GLU A 153 -11.50 -12.16 6.70
C GLU A 153 -11.51 -11.03 7.74
N ARG A 154 -11.80 -11.38 9.00
CA ARG A 154 -11.75 -10.43 10.12
C ARG A 154 -10.35 -9.84 10.31
N ARG A 155 -9.30 -10.66 10.18
CA ARG A 155 -7.90 -10.21 10.28
C ARG A 155 -7.44 -9.41 9.06
N ALA A 156 -7.89 -9.78 7.87
CA ALA A 156 -7.57 -9.07 6.63
C ALA A 156 -8.18 -7.66 6.59
N HIS A 157 -9.38 -7.48 7.13
CA HIS A 157 -9.98 -6.15 7.29
C HIS A 157 -9.17 -5.25 8.23
N LEU A 158 -8.74 -5.77 9.38
CA LEU A 158 -7.87 -5.04 10.31
C LEU A 158 -6.51 -4.69 9.69
N ALA A 159 -5.91 -5.63 8.96
CA ALA A 159 -4.64 -5.39 8.27
C ALA A 159 -4.77 -4.31 7.18
N ARG A 160 -5.90 -4.29 6.44
CA ARG A 160 -6.17 -3.24 5.44
C ARG A 160 -6.38 -1.87 6.07
N LEU A 161 -7.12 -1.80 7.19
CA LEU A 161 -7.30 -0.54 7.93
C LEU A 161 -5.97 -0.02 8.48
N ALA A 162 -5.16 -0.88 9.10
CA ALA A 162 -3.83 -0.50 9.59
C ALA A 162 -2.92 0.02 8.45
N LYS A 163 -2.97 -0.62 7.28
CA LYS A 163 -2.23 -0.18 6.10
C LYS A 163 -2.72 1.18 5.58
N GLY A 164 -4.02 1.43 5.62
CA GLY A 164 -4.61 2.74 5.29
C GLY A 164 -4.14 3.84 6.24
N VAL A 165 -4.19 3.59 7.55
CA VAL A 165 -3.73 4.54 8.58
C VAL A 165 -2.24 4.86 8.41
N ALA A 166 -1.41 3.85 8.12
CA ALA A 166 0.02 4.05 7.89
C ALA A 166 0.30 4.99 6.70
N VAL A 167 -0.43 4.82 5.59
CA VAL A 167 -0.28 5.68 4.41
C VAL A 167 -0.74 7.11 4.73
N VAL A 168 -1.88 7.28 5.41
CA VAL A 168 -2.36 8.60 5.81
C VAL A 168 -1.39 9.30 6.75
N GLY A 169 -0.81 8.57 7.71
CA GLY A 169 0.21 9.12 8.62
C GLY A 169 1.47 9.58 7.89
N LEU A 170 1.91 8.83 6.87
CA LEU A 170 3.08 9.18 6.05
C LEU A 170 2.82 10.44 5.22
N VAL A 171 1.62 10.55 4.63
CA VAL A 171 1.20 11.75 3.88
C VAL A 171 1.08 12.96 4.81
N ALA A 172 0.39 12.82 5.95
CA ALA A 172 0.23 13.91 6.91
C ALA A 172 1.58 14.36 7.49
N GLY A 173 2.49 13.43 7.79
CA GLY A 173 3.85 13.74 8.24
C GLY A 173 4.66 14.47 7.17
N GLY A 174 4.56 14.05 5.90
CA GLY A 174 5.21 14.72 4.78
C GLY A 174 4.71 16.15 4.56
N VAL A 175 3.39 16.36 4.64
CA VAL A 175 2.77 17.69 4.56
C VAL A 175 3.19 18.57 5.75
N TYR A 176 3.24 18.02 6.96
CA TYR A 176 3.66 18.76 8.16
C TYR A 176 5.13 19.19 8.10
N LEU A 177 6.03 18.32 7.63
CA LEU A 177 7.45 18.66 7.46
C LEU A 177 7.66 19.71 6.36
N ALA A 178 6.92 19.62 5.25
CA ALA A 178 6.96 20.62 4.19
C ALA A 178 6.42 21.99 4.68
N TRP A 179 5.33 21.98 5.46
CA TRP A 179 4.77 23.19 6.06
C TRP A 179 5.69 23.79 7.12
N ARG A 180 6.30 22.96 7.98
CA ARG A 180 7.22 23.45 9.01
C ARG A 180 8.55 23.94 8.45
N TRP A 181 9.03 23.33 7.36
CA TRP A 181 10.16 23.86 6.60
C TRP A 181 9.81 25.22 5.97
N TRP A 182 8.60 25.35 5.41
CA TRP A 182 8.11 26.61 4.87
C TRP A 182 7.95 27.69 5.95
N ASP A 183 7.43 27.34 7.12
CA ASP A 183 7.27 28.22 8.29
C ASP A 183 8.62 28.75 8.78
N GLN A 184 9.63 27.87 8.83
CA GLN A 184 11.01 28.25 9.14
C GLN A 184 11.64 29.19 8.10
N GLN A 185 11.21 29.10 6.83
CA GLN A 185 11.62 29.99 5.76
C GLN A 185 10.79 31.31 5.71
N SER A 186 9.57 31.31 6.27
CA SER A 186 8.59 32.41 6.14
C SER A 186 8.56 33.33 7.34
N ASN A 187 9.16 32.94 8.48
CA ASN A 187 9.30 33.80 9.64
C ASN A 187 10.76 33.84 10.12
N PRO A 188 11.68 34.44 9.34
CA PRO A 188 13.05 34.53 9.81
C PRO A 188 13.14 35.80 10.67
N ASP A 189 13.94 35.74 11.74
CA ASP A 189 14.05 36.75 12.82
C ASP A 189 14.42 38.19 12.35
N TRP A 190 14.43 38.47 11.05
CA TRP A 190 14.45 39.81 10.46
C TRP A 190 13.07 40.48 10.36
N LEU A 191 11.96 39.76 10.65
CA LEU A 191 10.61 40.35 10.76
C LEU A 191 10.23 40.70 12.21
N VAL A 192 11.19 40.68 13.14
CA VAL A 192 11.12 41.41 14.39
C VAL A 192 12.12 42.55 14.27
N GLU A 193 11.61 43.78 14.24
CA GLU A 193 12.46 44.95 14.32
C GLU A 193 13.33 44.83 15.59
N PRO A 194 14.68 44.85 15.49
CA PRO A 194 15.48 45.25 16.64
C PRO A 194 14.99 46.66 17.02
N PRO A 195 14.61 46.92 18.29
CA PRO A 195 14.19 48.26 18.69
C PRO A 195 15.27 49.24 18.25
N ALA A 196 14.85 50.29 17.53
CA ALA A 196 15.74 51.27 16.92
C ALA A 196 16.72 51.82 17.96
N ALA A 197 18.02 51.54 17.76
CA ALA A 197 19.09 52.19 18.47
C ALA A 197 19.26 53.63 17.96
N THR A 198 18.40 54.52 18.45
CA THR A 198 18.66 55.96 18.57
C THR A 198 17.77 56.35 19.74
N GLU A 199 18.29 56.55 20.96
CA GLU A 199 19.02 57.77 21.30
C GLU A 199 20.20 57.47 22.25
N LEU A 200 21.38 58.00 21.90
CA LEU A 200 22.39 58.29 22.92
C LEU A 200 21.97 59.58 23.62
N SER A 201 21.45 59.47 24.84
CA SER A 201 21.79 60.35 25.95
C SER A 201 21.32 59.72 27.25
N ALA A 202 22.27 59.48 28.14
CA ALA A 202 22.08 59.00 29.48
C ALA A 202 21.15 59.94 30.27
N GLN A 203 19.98 59.45 30.67
CA GLN A 203 19.35 59.89 31.90
C GLN A 203 18.30 58.86 32.33
N ASP A 204 18.60 58.18 33.45
CA ASP A 204 17.65 57.65 34.45
C ASP A 204 16.57 56.66 33.96
N SER A 205 16.72 55.37 34.23
CA SER A 205 16.21 54.71 35.44
C SER A 205 14.82 54.08 35.23
N GLU A 206 14.81 52.75 35.23
CA GLU A 206 13.76 51.83 35.70
C GLU A 206 12.34 51.84 35.08
N PRO A 207 11.71 50.66 34.90
CA PRO A 207 10.35 50.54 34.41
C PRO A 207 9.35 50.80 35.54
N ALA A 208 8.86 52.04 35.66
CA ALA A 208 7.75 52.36 36.56
C ALA A 208 6.43 51.91 35.94
N ASN A 209 5.88 50.85 36.52
CA ASN A 209 4.59 50.27 36.23
C ASN A 209 3.48 51.31 36.46
N PHE A 210 2.71 51.62 35.41
CA PHE A 210 1.56 52.55 35.48
C PHE A 210 0.53 52.17 36.55
N ASP A 211 0.53 50.91 37.02
CA ASP A 211 -0.32 50.46 38.11
C ASP A 211 0.16 50.95 39.51
N ASP A 212 1.45 51.21 39.71
CA ASP A 212 1.98 51.72 41.00
C ASP A 212 1.72 53.23 41.14
N GLU A 213 1.86 54.02 40.07
CA GLU A 213 1.61 55.47 40.10
C GLU A 213 0.13 55.79 40.37
N LEU A 214 -0.78 54.94 39.88
CA LEU A 214 -2.22 55.10 40.12
C LEU A 214 -2.61 54.72 41.56
N ALA A 215 -1.95 53.72 42.14
CA ALA A 215 -2.15 53.30 43.53
C ALA A 215 -1.67 54.34 44.54
N ASP A 216 -0.54 55.02 44.25
CA ASP A 216 -0.02 56.06 45.15
C ASP A 216 -0.84 57.34 45.09
N LYS A 217 -1.37 57.72 43.92
CA LYS A 217 -2.30 58.85 43.79
C LYS A 217 -3.62 58.63 44.53
N GLU A 218 -4.14 57.40 44.55
CA GLU A 218 -5.35 57.08 45.30
C GLU A 218 -5.13 57.08 46.82
N ARG A 219 -3.92 56.76 47.30
CA ARG A 219 -3.58 56.85 48.73
C ARG A 219 -3.44 58.31 49.17
N GLU A 220 -2.79 59.15 48.37
CA GLU A 220 -2.61 60.58 48.68
C GLU A 220 -3.94 61.35 48.65
N ALA A 221 -4.88 60.96 47.77
CA ALA A 221 -6.23 61.50 47.74
C ALA A 221 -7.10 61.07 48.93
N ARG A 222 -6.86 59.90 49.54
CA ARG A 222 -7.58 59.45 50.75
C ARG A 222 -7.01 60.02 52.04
N THR A 223 -5.72 60.33 52.10
CA THR A 223 -5.09 60.96 53.27
C THR A 223 -5.32 62.47 53.33
N SER A 224 -5.64 63.12 52.21
CA SER A 224 -6.01 64.55 52.15
C SER A 224 -7.51 64.82 52.36
N SER A 225 -8.34 63.77 52.46
CA SER A 225 -9.78 63.87 52.70
C SER A 225 -10.22 63.54 54.13
N ASP A 226 -9.28 63.29 55.06
CA ASP A 226 -9.57 62.91 56.46
C ASP A 226 -8.87 63.81 57.50
N ASP A 227 -8.40 65.00 57.10
CA ASP A 227 -8.06 66.07 58.03
C ASP A 227 -8.74 67.37 57.56
N SER A 228 -9.50 67.96 58.48
CA SER A 228 -10.39 69.11 58.29
C SER A 228 -9.68 70.45 58.41
#